data_AF-A0A956KQQ7-F1
#
_entry.id   AF-A0A956KQQ7-F1
#
_cell.length_a   1.000
_cell.length_b   1.000
_cell.length_c   1.000
_cell.angle_alpha   90.00
_cell.angle_beta   90.00
_cell.angle_gamma   90.00
#
_symmetry.space_group_name_H-M   'P 1'
#
loop_
_entity.id
_entity.type
_entity.pdbx_description
1 polymer ?
#
loop_
_entity_poly.entity_id
_entity_poly.type
_entity_poly.pdbx_seq_one_letter_code
_entity_poly.pdbx_strand_id
1 'polypeptide(L)'
;MDLRTASRVSRLALPLLTLAILATSVVGGCADPCIDDGLGQKFCPQDDGTDSADSVGTDPDGVDSADTGCPALSVILIPQTPTMVLLVDQSSSMETAFGSSTRWETIRDVLVDPQTGIVAQFAASIRFGATLYSSMDGDMGGACPLLTEVDPAIDNFPAIESLLVMSMPIDETPTGESLALVADKLAALDVAGNKYIVLATDGEPDT
;
A
#
# COMPACT_ATOMS: atom_id res chain seq x y z
N MET A 1 66.65 -9.23 -13.14
CA MET A 1 66.88 -8.51 -11.87
C MET A 1 65.93 -9.09 -10.85
N ASP A 2 66.53 -9.51 -9.74
CA ASP A 2 66.11 -10.24 -8.55
C ASP A 2 64.65 -10.58 -8.20
N LEU A 3 64.50 -11.85 -7.77
CA LEU A 3 63.51 -12.39 -6.84
C LEU A 3 63.70 -11.84 -5.42
N ARG A 4 62.61 -11.79 -4.62
CA ARG A 4 62.48 -11.93 -3.13
C ARG A 4 61.22 -11.16 -2.68
N THR A 5 60.33 -11.55 -1.75
CA THR A 5 60.21 -12.64 -0.76
C THR A 5 58.77 -12.59 -0.22
N ALA A 6 58.20 -13.75 0.10
CA ALA A 6 56.92 -13.91 0.78
C ALA A 6 56.97 -13.47 2.27
N SER A 7 55.86 -12.99 2.84
CA SER A 7 55.65 -13.07 4.29
C SER A 7 54.20 -13.44 4.63
N ARG A 8 54.12 -14.26 5.68
CA ARG A 8 53.03 -15.14 6.10
C ARG A 8 52.30 -14.55 7.32
N VAL A 9 51.01 -14.87 7.39
CA VAL A 9 50.27 -15.33 8.60
C VAL A 9 50.10 -14.34 9.76
N SER A 10 48.84 -14.06 10.12
CA SER A 10 48.39 -14.21 11.51
C SER A 10 46.91 -14.51 11.60
N ARG A 11 46.58 -15.71 12.10
CA ARG A 11 45.26 -16.11 12.57
C ARG A 11 45.13 -15.63 14.01
N LEU A 12 44.01 -15.00 14.37
CA LEU A 12 43.57 -14.97 15.76
C LEU A 12 42.05 -15.18 15.81
N ALA A 13 41.68 -16.34 16.33
CA ALA A 13 40.34 -16.67 16.76
C ALA A 13 40.18 -16.26 18.22
N LEU A 14 39.00 -15.77 18.64
CA LEU A 14 38.45 -16.06 19.97
C LEU A 14 36.92 -15.82 20.03
N PRO A 15 36.12 -16.71 20.66
CA PRO A 15 34.65 -16.64 20.76
C PRO A 15 34.16 -16.25 22.16
N LEU A 16 32.98 -15.64 22.30
CA LEU A 16 32.16 -15.55 23.54
C LEU A 16 30.74 -15.10 23.18
N LEU A 17 29.69 -15.94 23.28
CA LEU A 17 28.84 -16.23 24.45
C LEU A 17 27.75 -15.15 24.71
N THR A 18 26.47 -15.49 24.56
CA THR A 18 25.27 -15.06 25.35
C THR A 18 23.99 -15.55 24.64
N LEU A 19 23.25 -16.52 25.17
CA LEU A 19 22.21 -16.48 26.23
C LEU A 19 20.79 -16.47 25.61
N ALA A 20 20.18 -17.66 25.51
CA ALA A 20 18.79 -17.83 25.10
C ALA A 20 17.85 -17.70 26.32
N ILE A 21 16.89 -16.80 26.26
CA ILE A 21 15.82 -16.64 27.25
C ILE A 21 14.55 -17.30 26.68
N LEU A 22 14.07 -18.35 27.35
CA LEU A 22 12.84 -19.06 27.02
C LEU A 22 11.69 -18.45 27.83
N ALA A 23 10.77 -17.75 27.19
CA ALA A 23 9.54 -17.25 27.82
C ALA A 23 8.40 -18.25 27.59
N THR A 24 7.89 -18.84 28.66
CA THR A 24 6.65 -19.65 28.63
C THR A 24 5.45 -18.75 28.89
N SER A 25 4.61 -18.53 27.89
CA SER A 25 3.31 -17.88 28.03
C SER A 25 2.23 -18.90 28.40
N VAL A 26 1.56 -18.68 29.52
CA VAL A 26 0.33 -19.38 29.90
C VAL A 26 -0.81 -18.73 29.13
N VAL A 27 -1.43 -19.48 28.22
CA VAL A 27 -2.63 -19.03 27.49
C VAL A 27 -3.84 -19.35 28.36
N GLY A 28 -4.34 -18.34 29.09
CA GLY A 28 -5.73 -18.35 29.56
C GLY A 28 -6.62 -18.03 28.36
N GLY A 29 -7.55 -18.91 28.04
CA GLY A 29 -8.49 -18.72 26.93
C GLY A 29 -9.38 -17.50 27.17
N CYS A 30 -9.49 -16.64 26.17
CA CYS A 30 -10.45 -15.54 26.17
C CYS A 30 -11.77 -16.05 25.60
N ALA A 31 -12.84 -16.01 26.39
CA ALA A 31 -14.20 -16.14 25.85
C ALA A 31 -14.49 -14.90 24.98
N ASP A 32 -15.10 -15.10 23.81
CA ASP A 32 -15.38 -14.02 22.88
C ASP A 32 -16.43 -13.06 23.48
N PRO A 33 -16.15 -11.74 23.50
CA PRO A 33 -17.07 -10.77 24.08
C PRO A 33 -18.32 -10.61 23.23
N CYS A 34 -19.48 -10.52 23.89
CA CYS A 34 -20.75 -10.28 23.22
C CYS A 34 -20.76 -8.93 22.49
N ILE A 35 -21.27 -8.93 21.27
CA ILE A 35 -21.39 -7.73 20.44
C ILE A 35 -22.73 -7.04 20.74
N ASP A 36 -22.67 -5.75 21.05
CA ASP A 36 -23.82 -4.86 21.16
C ASP A 36 -23.95 -4.11 19.83
N ASP A 37 -25.06 -4.30 19.12
CA ASP A 37 -25.32 -3.70 17.83
C ASP A 37 -25.85 -2.25 17.92
N GLY A 38 -25.97 -1.71 19.14
CA GLY A 38 -26.46 -0.37 19.38
C GLY A 38 -27.98 -0.22 19.26
N LEU A 39 -28.72 -1.33 19.10
CA LEU A 39 -30.19 -1.36 19.09
C LEU A 39 -30.78 -1.85 20.42
N GLY A 40 -29.93 -2.00 21.45
CA GLY A 40 -30.32 -2.50 22.76
C GLY A 40 -30.50 -4.01 22.82
N GLN A 41 -29.98 -4.74 21.83
CA GLN A 41 -29.95 -6.21 21.80
C GLN A 41 -28.49 -6.66 21.78
N LYS A 42 -28.11 -7.46 22.78
CA LYS A 42 -26.73 -7.95 22.90
C LYS A 42 -26.66 -9.37 22.36
N PHE A 43 -25.86 -9.59 21.31
CA PHE A 43 -25.65 -10.92 20.76
C PHE A 43 -24.36 -11.52 21.32
N CYS A 44 -24.52 -12.51 22.19
CA CYS A 44 -23.42 -13.33 22.68
C CYS A 44 -23.41 -14.64 21.89
N PRO A 45 -22.25 -15.09 21.36
CA PRO A 45 -22.11 -16.48 20.98
C PRO A 45 -22.38 -17.32 22.24
N GLN A 46 -23.36 -18.22 22.20
CA GLN A 46 -23.63 -19.10 23.33
C GLN A 46 -22.53 -20.16 23.38
N ASP A 47 -21.77 -20.17 24.48
CA ASP A 47 -20.97 -21.33 24.85
C ASP A 47 -21.93 -22.49 25.11
N ASP A 48 -21.89 -23.49 24.25
CA ASP A 48 -22.55 -24.78 24.46
C ASP A 48 -21.82 -25.53 25.59
N GLY A 49 -22.06 -25.10 26.83
CA GLY A 49 -21.48 -25.65 28.06
C GLY A 49 -22.56 -25.80 29.13
N THR A 50 -23.00 -27.04 29.29
CA THR A 50 -24.06 -27.56 30.14
C THR A 50 -24.02 -27.18 31.64
N ASP A 51 -25.23 -27.09 32.19
CA ASP A 51 -25.68 -27.43 33.56
C ASP A 51 -25.91 -26.33 34.62
N SER A 52 -27.22 -26.17 34.90
CA SER A 52 -27.86 -26.07 36.22
C SER A 52 -27.00 -25.83 37.47
N ALA A 53 -27.27 -24.73 38.17
CA ALA A 53 -28.12 -24.72 39.37
C ALA A 53 -28.08 -23.33 40.02
N ASP A 54 -29.25 -22.73 40.12
CA ASP A 54 -29.53 -21.60 40.99
C ASP A 54 -29.53 -22.11 42.44
N SER A 55 -28.57 -21.65 43.24
CA SER A 55 -28.65 -21.73 44.69
C SER A 55 -28.10 -20.44 45.30
N VAL A 56 -29.03 -19.65 45.81
CA VAL A 56 -28.84 -18.51 46.70
C VAL A 56 -27.98 -18.92 47.91
N GLY A 57 -26.84 -18.24 48.07
CA GLY A 57 -26.00 -18.29 49.26
C GLY A 57 -25.53 -16.88 49.63
N THR A 58 -26.10 -16.34 50.70
CA THR A 58 -25.65 -15.14 51.40
C THR A 58 -24.47 -15.46 52.30
N ASP A 59 -23.36 -14.70 52.24
CA ASP A 59 -22.61 -14.26 53.42
C ASP A 59 -21.54 -13.18 53.07
N PRO A 60 -21.05 -12.41 54.08
CA PRO A 60 -20.66 -11.00 53.94
C PRO A 60 -19.14 -10.75 54.02
N ASP A 61 -18.77 -9.50 53.73
CA ASP A 61 -17.49 -8.83 54.02
C ASP A 61 -16.20 -9.41 53.40
N GLY A 62 -15.77 -8.80 52.30
CA GLY A 62 -14.44 -8.96 51.73
C GLY A 62 -14.12 -7.85 50.73
N VAL A 63 -13.34 -6.88 51.18
CA VAL A 63 -12.83 -5.75 50.39
C VAL A 63 -11.97 -6.28 49.24
N ASP A 64 -12.36 -6.01 48.00
CA ASP A 64 -11.50 -5.31 47.04
C ASP A 64 -12.38 -4.85 45.88
N SER A 65 -12.62 -3.54 45.79
CA SER A 65 -13.04 -2.95 44.52
C SER A 65 -11.85 -3.08 43.58
N ALA A 66 -11.70 -4.24 42.95
CA ALA A 66 -10.94 -4.36 41.73
C ALA A 66 -11.74 -3.57 40.68
N ASP A 67 -11.50 -2.26 40.68
CA ASP A 67 -11.81 -1.32 39.62
C ASP A 67 -11.34 -2.00 38.33
N THR A 68 -12.24 -2.73 37.70
CA THR A 68 -12.02 -3.34 36.40
C THR A 68 -12.23 -2.22 35.41
N GLY A 69 -11.37 -1.20 35.52
CA GLY A 69 -11.32 -0.09 34.62
C GLY A 69 -11.11 -0.66 33.23
N CYS A 70 -11.97 -0.27 32.29
CA CYS A 70 -11.75 -0.57 30.88
C CYS A 70 -10.29 -0.24 30.55
N PRO A 71 -9.49 -1.20 30.03
CA PRO A 71 -8.12 -0.91 29.65
C PRO A 71 -8.17 0.19 28.59
N ALA A 72 -7.76 1.40 28.98
CA ALA A 72 -7.72 2.54 28.10
C ALA A 72 -6.53 2.37 27.15
N LEU A 73 -6.80 1.92 25.93
CA LEU A 73 -5.79 1.90 24.88
C LEU A 73 -5.64 3.30 24.31
N SER A 74 -4.51 3.95 24.64
CA SER A 74 -4.13 5.21 24.00
C SER A 74 -3.42 4.93 22.68
N VAL A 75 -4.09 5.20 21.57
CA VAL A 75 -3.51 5.11 20.23
C VAL A 75 -3.16 6.52 19.75
N ILE A 76 -1.89 6.75 19.41
CA ILE A 76 -1.44 7.98 18.77
C ILE A 76 -1.44 7.76 17.26
N LEU A 77 -2.36 8.43 16.56
CA LEU A 77 -2.42 8.41 15.11
C LEU A 77 -1.48 9.48 14.56
N ILE A 78 -0.44 9.05 13.84
CA ILE A 78 0.47 9.95 13.14
C ILE A 78 0.03 9.98 11.68
N PRO A 79 -0.36 11.14 11.11
CA PRO A 79 -0.72 11.22 9.70
C PRO A 79 0.45 10.76 8.84
N GLN A 80 0.16 9.83 7.92
CA GLN A 80 1.14 9.33 6.96
C GLN A 80 0.83 9.92 5.60
N THR A 81 1.85 10.46 4.93
CA THR A 81 1.75 10.94 3.55
C THR A 81 1.59 9.74 2.61
N PRO A 82 0.45 9.59 1.90
CA PRO A 82 0.28 8.51 0.94
C PRO A 82 1.15 8.73 -0.30
N THR A 83 1.46 7.63 -0.97
CA THR A 83 2.17 7.62 -2.27
C THR A 83 1.24 7.06 -3.33
N MET A 84 1.06 7.79 -4.43
CA MET A 84 0.14 7.42 -5.51
C MET A 84 0.87 7.44 -6.84
N VAL A 85 0.77 6.35 -7.60
CA VAL A 85 1.18 6.32 -9.01
C VAL A 85 -0.07 6.34 -9.87
N LEU A 86 -0.16 7.33 -10.75
CA LEU A 86 -1.15 7.40 -11.81
C LEU A 86 -0.66 6.52 -12.97
N LEU A 87 -1.29 5.36 -13.17
CA LEU A 87 -1.01 4.49 -14.30
C LEU A 87 -1.98 4.83 -15.43
N VAL A 88 -1.50 5.52 -16.47
CA VAL A 88 -2.34 6.08 -17.52
C VAL A 88 -2.09 5.36 -18.84
N ASP A 89 -3.17 4.87 -19.41
CA ASP A 89 -3.22 4.17 -20.68
C ASP A 89 -2.97 5.11 -21.86
N GLN A 90 -2.11 4.68 -22.78
CA GLN A 90 -1.83 5.34 -24.05
C GLN A 90 -2.24 4.47 -25.24
N SER A 91 -3.18 3.56 -25.07
CA SER A 91 -3.76 2.82 -26.20
C SER A 91 -4.39 3.77 -27.23
N SER A 92 -4.41 3.34 -28.50
CA SER A 92 -4.97 4.11 -29.62
C SER A 92 -6.46 4.43 -29.44
N SER A 93 -7.20 3.62 -28.66
CA SER A 93 -8.59 3.91 -28.30
C SER A 93 -8.75 5.21 -27.53
N MET A 94 -7.70 5.69 -26.86
CA MET A 94 -7.71 6.96 -26.12
C MET A 94 -7.85 8.20 -27.03
N GLU A 95 -7.62 8.08 -28.35
CA GLU A 95 -7.93 9.13 -29.32
C GLU A 95 -9.43 9.22 -29.65
N THR A 96 -10.23 8.24 -29.22
CA THR A 96 -11.67 8.23 -29.47
C THR A 96 -12.34 9.45 -28.84
N ALA A 97 -13.29 10.03 -29.56
CA ALA A 97 -14.07 11.17 -29.08
C ALA A 97 -14.82 10.83 -27.78
N PHE A 98 -14.74 11.75 -26.82
CA PHE A 98 -15.43 11.72 -25.53
C PHE A 98 -16.00 13.11 -25.24
N GLY A 99 -17.31 13.27 -25.46
CA GLY A 99 -17.95 14.58 -25.41
C GLY A 99 -17.43 15.51 -26.50
N SER A 100 -16.79 16.62 -26.11
CA SER A 100 -16.23 17.62 -27.03
C SER A 100 -14.71 17.49 -27.24
N SER A 101 -14.08 16.46 -26.68
CA SER A 101 -12.62 16.25 -26.64
C SER A 101 -12.31 14.77 -26.89
N THR A 102 -11.06 14.33 -26.78
CA THR A 102 -10.71 12.89 -26.76
C THR A 102 -10.67 12.35 -25.34
N ARG A 103 -10.66 11.02 -25.18
CA ARG A 103 -10.48 10.38 -23.86
C ARG A 103 -9.14 10.76 -23.23
N TRP A 104 -8.08 10.81 -24.05
CA TRP A 104 -6.75 11.27 -23.65
C TRP A 104 -6.75 12.70 -23.12
N GLU A 105 -7.29 13.63 -23.89
CA GLU A 105 -7.35 15.05 -23.50
C GLU A 105 -8.18 15.23 -22.22
N THR A 106 -9.31 14.51 -22.11
CA THR A 106 -10.17 14.57 -20.92
C THR A 106 -9.44 14.09 -19.67
N ILE A 107 -8.74 12.94 -19.72
CA ILE A 107 -7.99 12.42 -18.58
C ILE A 107 -6.84 13.36 -18.21
N ARG A 108 -6.11 13.87 -19.22
CA ARG A 108 -5.04 14.85 -18.99
C ARG A 108 -5.58 16.06 -18.23
N ASP A 109 -6.67 16.66 -18.69
CA ASP A 109 -7.23 17.86 -18.07
C ASP A 109 -7.72 17.57 -16.64
N VAL A 110 -8.37 16.43 -16.40
CA VAL A 110 -8.80 16.02 -15.04
C VAL A 110 -7.61 15.82 -14.09
N LEU A 111 -6.49 15.30 -14.59
CA LEU A 111 -5.32 15.02 -13.75
C LEU A 111 -4.48 16.27 -13.50
N VAL A 112 -4.20 17.07 -14.53
CA VAL A 112 -3.16 18.11 -14.50
C VAL A 112 -3.63 19.51 -14.90
N ASP A 113 -4.93 19.79 -15.01
CA ASP A 113 -5.37 21.18 -15.12
C ASP A 113 -4.82 22.02 -13.94
N PRO A 114 -4.15 23.17 -14.17
CA PRO A 114 -3.48 23.90 -13.11
C PRO A 114 -4.40 24.46 -12.01
N GLN A 115 -5.71 24.55 -12.27
CA GLN A 115 -6.68 25.14 -11.33
C GLN A 115 -7.55 24.07 -10.66
N THR A 116 -7.86 22.99 -11.38
CA THR A 116 -8.87 22.00 -11.01
C THR A 116 -8.36 20.56 -11.10
N GLY A 117 -7.15 20.33 -11.61
CA GLY A 117 -6.55 19.02 -11.75
C GLY A 117 -6.29 18.36 -10.39
N ILE A 118 -6.50 17.05 -10.31
CA ILE A 118 -6.33 16.28 -9.07
C ILE A 118 -4.90 16.40 -8.54
N VAL A 119 -3.90 16.32 -9.42
CA VAL A 119 -2.49 16.42 -9.02
C VAL A 119 -2.20 17.81 -8.47
N ALA A 120 -2.69 18.86 -9.14
CA ALA A 120 -2.50 20.25 -8.70
C ALA A 120 -3.08 20.50 -7.30
N GLN A 121 -4.28 19.97 -7.03
CA GLN A 121 -4.97 20.16 -5.75
C GLN A 121 -4.28 19.49 -4.56
N PHE A 122 -3.61 18.35 -4.78
CA PHE A 122 -3.07 17.52 -3.71
C PHE A 122 -1.55 17.35 -3.71
N ALA A 123 -0.82 18.03 -4.62
CA ALA A 123 0.63 17.90 -4.78
C ALA A 123 1.44 18.06 -3.48
N ALA A 124 1.00 18.94 -2.58
CA ALA A 124 1.67 19.19 -1.30
C ALA A 124 1.40 18.13 -0.22
N SER A 125 0.37 17.28 -0.41
CA SER A 125 -0.10 16.33 0.62
C SER A 125 0.08 14.86 0.21
N ILE A 126 0.36 14.59 -1.06
CA ILE A 126 0.45 13.25 -1.63
C ILE A 126 1.71 13.17 -2.48
N ARG A 127 2.49 12.09 -2.34
CA ARG A 127 3.59 11.80 -3.27
C ARG A 127 3.01 11.27 -4.57
N PHE A 128 2.81 12.13 -5.55
CA PHE A 128 2.36 11.70 -6.87
C PHE A 128 3.54 11.31 -7.74
N GLY A 129 3.43 10.15 -8.37
CA GLY A 129 4.15 9.78 -9.57
C GLY A 129 3.16 9.47 -10.68
N ALA A 130 3.68 9.30 -11.89
CA ALA A 130 2.87 8.92 -13.04
C ALA A 130 3.67 7.97 -13.94
N THR A 131 2.99 6.96 -14.46
CA THR A 131 3.50 6.02 -15.44
C THR A 131 2.52 6.00 -16.60
N LEU A 132 3.00 6.32 -17.79
CA LEU A 132 2.25 6.11 -19.01
C LEU A 132 2.60 4.75 -19.58
N TYR A 133 1.62 4.00 -20.07
CA TYR A 133 1.85 2.66 -20.60
C TYR A 133 1.18 2.44 -21.96
N SER A 134 1.84 1.65 -22.80
CA SER A 134 1.36 1.11 -24.08
C SER A 134 2.24 -0.08 -24.46
N SER A 135 2.00 -0.71 -25.60
CA SER A 135 3.08 -1.38 -26.35
C SER A 135 3.08 -0.92 -27.82
N MET A 136 4.08 -1.34 -28.58
CA MET A 136 4.06 -1.32 -30.05
C MET A 136 4.26 -2.76 -30.50
N ASP A 137 3.41 -3.26 -31.39
CA ASP A 137 3.42 -4.64 -31.88
C ASP A 137 3.11 -5.73 -30.81
N GLY A 138 2.67 -5.38 -29.60
CA GLY A 138 2.19 -6.31 -28.56
C GLY A 138 3.05 -7.57 -28.39
N ASP A 139 2.38 -8.72 -28.49
CA ASP A 139 2.98 -10.07 -28.41
C ASP A 139 3.85 -10.47 -29.61
N MET A 140 3.89 -9.67 -30.68
CA MET A 140 4.64 -9.98 -31.89
C MET A 140 6.15 -9.64 -31.79
N GLY A 141 6.64 -9.39 -30.58
CA GLY A 141 8.07 -9.23 -30.27
C GLY A 141 8.55 -7.80 -30.10
N GLY A 142 7.62 -6.84 -29.95
CA GLY A 142 7.92 -5.48 -29.51
C GLY A 142 8.25 -5.40 -28.02
N ALA A 143 8.68 -4.23 -27.55
CA ALA A 143 8.83 -3.98 -26.13
C ALA A 143 7.44 -3.90 -25.48
N CYS A 144 7.15 -4.81 -24.56
CA CYS A 144 5.87 -4.88 -23.84
C CYS A 144 6.14 -5.02 -22.32
N PRO A 145 5.67 -4.07 -21.48
CA PRO A 145 5.07 -2.79 -21.83
C PRO A 145 6.14 -1.73 -22.11
N LEU A 146 5.80 -0.73 -22.92
CA LEU A 146 6.50 0.55 -23.01
C LEU A 146 6.04 1.44 -21.86
N LEU A 147 6.96 1.82 -20.98
CA LEU A 147 6.66 2.68 -19.83
C LEU A 147 7.44 4.00 -19.94
N THR A 148 6.74 5.12 -19.78
CA THR A 148 7.35 6.44 -19.56
C THR A 148 6.92 6.96 -18.22
N GLU A 149 7.87 7.33 -17.36
CA GLU A 149 7.62 7.46 -15.93
C GLU A 149 8.17 8.74 -15.32
N VAL A 150 7.48 9.18 -14.26
CA VAL A 150 7.91 10.18 -13.30
C VAL A 150 7.77 9.56 -11.91
N ASP A 151 8.90 9.44 -11.20
CA ASP A 151 8.94 8.85 -9.86
C ASP A 151 8.07 9.64 -8.85
N PRO A 152 7.45 8.97 -7.86
CA PRO A 152 6.62 9.66 -6.88
C PRO A 152 7.39 10.65 -6.00
N ALA A 153 6.92 11.89 -5.96
CA ALA A 153 7.47 12.94 -5.09
C ALA A 153 6.37 13.89 -4.58
N ILE A 154 6.67 14.62 -3.50
CA ILE A 154 5.84 15.77 -3.09
C ILE A 154 6.09 16.92 -4.06
N ASP A 155 5.07 17.73 -4.31
CA ASP A 155 5.10 18.89 -5.19
C ASP A 155 5.52 18.54 -6.64
N ASN A 156 5.18 17.33 -7.08
CA ASN A 156 5.62 16.77 -8.36
C ASN A 156 4.74 17.16 -9.57
N PHE A 157 3.82 18.11 -9.38
CA PHE A 157 2.89 18.55 -10.43
C PHE A 157 3.59 18.93 -11.74
N PRO A 158 4.65 19.77 -11.77
CA PRO A 158 5.24 20.21 -13.04
C PRO A 158 5.83 19.06 -13.87
N ALA A 159 6.40 18.04 -13.22
CA ALA A 159 6.97 16.89 -13.91
C ALA A 159 5.86 16.01 -14.52
N ILE A 160 4.77 15.79 -13.79
CA ILE A 160 3.63 15.00 -14.24
C ILE A 160 2.86 15.73 -15.36
N GLU A 161 2.66 17.04 -15.22
CA GLU A 161 2.07 17.89 -16.27
C GLU A 161 2.91 17.81 -17.55
N SER A 162 4.23 17.99 -17.45
CA SER A 162 5.12 17.87 -18.59
C SER A 162 5.08 16.49 -19.23
N LEU A 163 5.01 15.41 -18.44
CA LEU A 163 4.90 14.05 -18.96
C LEU A 163 3.63 13.89 -19.79
N LEU A 164 2.47 14.30 -19.27
CA LEU A 164 1.19 14.13 -19.95
C LEU A 164 1.02 15.06 -21.16
N VAL A 165 1.49 16.31 -21.10
CA VAL A 165 1.37 17.28 -22.21
C VAL A 165 2.28 16.92 -23.38
N MET A 166 3.44 16.33 -23.12
CA MET A 166 4.40 15.94 -24.16
C MET A 166 4.15 14.56 -24.76
N SER A 167 3.15 13.84 -24.24
CA SER A 167 2.83 12.46 -24.64
C SER A 167 1.51 12.42 -25.41
N MET A 168 1.35 11.37 -26.22
CA MET A 168 0.16 11.12 -27.02
C MET A 168 -0.18 9.63 -26.96
N PRO A 169 -1.43 9.23 -27.25
CA PRO A 169 -1.76 7.83 -27.51
C PRO A 169 -0.84 7.20 -28.57
N ILE A 170 -0.66 5.88 -28.46
CA ILE A 170 0.28 5.06 -29.22
C ILE A 170 -0.49 3.90 -29.87
N ASP A 171 -0.72 2.78 -29.17
CA ASP A 171 -1.22 1.57 -29.84
C ASP A 171 -2.02 0.63 -28.92
N GLU A 172 -1.36 -0.34 -28.28
CA GLU A 172 -2.01 -1.45 -27.54
C GLU A 172 -2.05 -1.22 -26.01
N THR A 173 -2.80 -2.08 -25.30
CA THR A 173 -3.21 -1.96 -23.90
C THR A 173 -2.64 -3.07 -22.99
N PRO A 174 -1.32 -3.13 -22.72
CA PRO A 174 -0.71 -4.17 -21.87
C PRO A 174 -0.89 -3.89 -20.38
N THR A 175 -2.15 -3.88 -19.91
CA THR A 175 -2.52 -3.46 -18.56
C THR A 175 -1.91 -4.36 -17.49
N GLY A 176 -1.91 -5.68 -17.70
CA GLY A 176 -1.44 -6.66 -16.71
C GLY A 176 0.06 -6.53 -16.42
N GLU A 177 0.85 -6.47 -17.49
CA GLU A 177 2.30 -6.32 -17.46
C GLU A 177 2.70 -4.98 -16.85
N SER A 178 1.98 -3.92 -17.22
CA SER A 178 2.21 -2.57 -16.72
C SER A 178 1.92 -2.48 -15.22
N LEU A 179 0.80 -3.06 -14.77
CA LEU A 179 0.47 -3.13 -13.35
C LEU A 179 1.51 -3.91 -12.56
N ALA A 180 1.98 -5.05 -13.06
CA ALA A 180 2.99 -5.86 -12.38
C ALA A 180 4.29 -5.08 -12.18
N LEU A 181 4.82 -4.45 -13.24
CA LEU A 181 6.07 -3.69 -13.16
C LEU A 181 5.93 -2.45 -12.27
N VAL A 182 4.83 -1.72 -12.36
CA VAL A 182 4.60 -0.54 -11.52
C VAL A 182 4.37 -0.93 -10.06
N ALA A 183 3.67 -2.04 -9.80
CA ALA A 183 3.49 -2.57 -8.44
C ALA A 183 4.83 -2.95 -7.80
N ASP A 184 5.72 -3.62 -8.54
CA ASP A 184 7.05 -3.97 -8.05
C ASP A 184 7.90 -2.73 -7.74
N LYS A 185 7.91 -1.74 -8.65
CA LYS A 185 8.62 -0.46 -8.42
C LYS A 185 8.07 0.28 -7.20
N LEU A 186 6.75 0.40 -7.10
CA LEU A 186 6.10 1.08 -6.00
C LEU A 186 6.35 0.36 -4.67
N ALA A 187 6.28 -0.98 -4.65
CA ALA A 187 6.58 -1.80 -3.48
C ALA A 187 8.03 -1.58 -3.00
N ALA A 188 8.98 -1.44 -3.93
CA ALA A 188 10.39 -1.23 -3.64
C ALA A 188 10.74 0.15 -3.04
N LEU A 189 9.85 1.15 -3.12
CA LEU A 189 10.11 2.47 -2.54
C LEU A 189 10.22 2.42 -1.01
N ASP A 190 11.32 2.93 -0.46
CA ASP A 190 11.51 3.08 0.98
C ASP A 190 10.88 4.39 1.50
N VAL A 191 9.54 4.45 1.46
CA VAL A 191 8.76 5.59 1.94
C VAL A 191 7.64 5.11 2.85
N ALA A 192 7.44 5.83 3.95
CA ALA A 192 6.34 5.57 4.87
C ALA A 192 4.99 6.00 4.27
N GLY A 193 3.92 5.33 4.73
CA GLY A 193 2.55 5.56 4.30
C GLY A 193 2.05 4.53 3.29
N ASN A 194 0.73 4.56 3.07
CA ASN A 194 0.09 3.65 2.14
C ASN A 194 0.47 4.00 0.70
N LYS A 195 0.54 2.97 -0.14
CA LYS A 195 0.90 3.06 -1.54
C LYS A 195 -0.28 2.64 -2.40
N TYR A 196 -0.56 3.41 -3.45
CA TYR A 196 -1.71 3.20 -4.31
C TYR A 196 -1.32 3.31 -5.78
N ILE A 197 -1.95 2.51 -6.62
CA ILE A 197 -1.95 2.67 -8.06
C ILE A 197 -3.37 3.05 -8.46
N VAL A 198 -3.51 4.14 -9.23
CA VAL A 198 -4.78 4.53 -9.85
C VAL A 198 -4.64 4.28 -11.33
N LEU A 199 -5.39 3.31 -11.84
CA LEU A 199 -5.42 2.98 -13.26
C LEU A 199 -6.43 3.86 -13.99
N ALA A 200 -5.98 4.54 -15.04
CA ALA A 200 -6.82 5.27 -15.99
C ALA A 200 -6.69 4.61 -17.36
N THR A 201 -7.73 3.88 -17.79
CA THR A 201 -7.81 3.14 -19.05
C THR A 201 -9.21 3.24 -19.63
N ASP A 202 -9.35 3.04 -20.94
CA ASP A 202 -10.62 3.09 -21.65
C ASP A 202 -11.05 1.76 -22.30
N GLY A 203 -10.29 0.68 -22.06
CA GLY A 203 -10.47 -0.62 -22.70
C GLY A 203 -10.13 -1.81 -21.79
N GLU A 204 -10.40 -3.00 -22.30
CA GLU A 204 -9.92 -4.26 -21.71
C GLU A 204 -8.47 -4.52 -22.17
N PRO A 205 -7.68 -5.32 -21.43
CA PRO A 205 -6.35 -5.72 -21.87
C PRO A 205 -6.40 -6.52 -23.18
N ASP A 206 -5.45 -6.27 -24.09
CA ASP A 206 -5.40 -6.86 -25.44
C ASP A 206 -4.07 -7.59 -25.76
N THR A 207 -3.18 -7.71 -24.77
CA THR A 207 -1.94 -8.50 -24.82
C THR A 207 -1.90 -9.53 -23.69
#